data_AF-A0A292Z9S4-F1
#
_entry.id   AF-A0A292Z9S4-F1
#
_cell.length_a   1.000
_cell.length_b   1.000
_cell.length_c   1.000
_cell.angle_alpha   90.00
_cell.angle_beta   90.00
_cell.angle_gamma   90.00
#
_symmetry.space_group_name_H-M   'P 1'
#
loop_
_entity.id
_entity.type
_entity.pdbx_description
1 polymer ?
#
loop_
_entity_poly.entity_id
_entity_poly.type
_entity_poly.pdbx_seq_one_letter_code
_entity_poly.pdbx_strand_id
1 'polypeptide(L)' 'MVGVRLQPDDLAALDAWVEAQDGEPSRPEAVRKLMRLGLAAQEK' A
#
# COMPACT_ATOMS: atom_id res chain seq x y z
N MET A 1 3.02 -10.34 14.12
CA MET A 1 2.44 -10.02 12.79
C MET A 1 1.03 -9.50 13.04
N VAL A 2 0.66 -8.37 12.44
CA VAL A 2 -0.69 -7.81 12.54
C VAL A 2 -1.36 -7.97 11.18
N GLY A 3 -2.55 -8.57 11.15
CA GLY A 3 -3.39 -8.64 9.95
C GLY A 3 -4.29 -7.42 9.86
N VAL A 4 -4.33 -6.78 8.70
CA VAL A 4 -5.22 -5.64 8.42
C VAL A 4 -6.34 -6.12 7.50
N ARG A 5 -7.59 -5.79 7.84
CA ARG A 5 -8.74 -6.05 6.96
C ARG A 5 -8.94 -4.82 6.09
N LEU A 6 -8.87 -5.03 4.78
CA LEU A 6 -9.20 -4.02 3.77
C LEU A 6 -10.53 -4.40 3.12
N GLN A 7 -11.28 -3.39 2.67
CA GLN A 7 -12.42 -3.65 1.82
C GLN A 7 -11.94 -4.18 0.46
N PRO A 8 -12.78 -4.94 -0.27
CA PRO A 8 -12.39 -5.50 -1.57
C PRO A 8 -11.87 -4.46 -2.56
N ASP A 9 -12.50 -3.29 -2.61
CA ASP A 9 -12.13 -2.20 -3.53
C ASP A 9 -10.77 -1.60 -3.17
N ASP A 10 -10.48 -1.41 -1.87
CA ASP A 10 -9.19 -0.90 -1.40
C ASP A 10 -8.06 -1.91 -1.68
N LEU A 11 -8.35 -3.21 -1.52
CA LEU A 11 -7.38 -4.26 -1.82
C LEU A 11 -7.09 -4.32 -3.33
N ALA A 12 -8.12 -4.20 -4.17
CA ALA A 12 -7.94 -4.16 -5.63
C ALA A 12 -7.12 -2.94 -6.06
N ALA A 13 -7.36 -1.77 -5.46
CA ALA A 13 -6.57 -0.57 -5.73
C ALA A 13 -5.09 -0.73 -5.29
N LEU A 14 -4.84 -1.39 -4.15
CA LEU A 14 -3.49 -1.72 -3.71
C LEU A 14 -2.80 -2.67 -4.70
N ASP A 15 -3.48 -3.73 -5.12
CA ASP A 15 -2.93 -4.73 -6.04
C ASP A 15 -2.59 -4.09 -7.40
N ALA A 16 -3.50 -3.28 -7.96
CA ALA A 16 -3.23 -2.53 -9.20
C ALA A 16 -2.04 -1.57 -9.06
N TRP A 17 -1.89 -0.94 -7.89
CA TRP A 17 -0.72 -0.09 -7.63
C TRP A 17 0.58 -0.88 -7.56
N VAL A 18 0.56 -2.09 -6.97
CA VAL A 18 1.72 -3.00 -6.89
C VAL A 18 2.19 -3.43 -8.27
N GLU A 19 1.27 -3.84 -9.15
CA GLU A 19 1.57 -4.26 -10.53
C GLU A 19 2.24 -3.15 -11.35
N ALA A 20 1.96 -1.89 -11.03
CA ALA A 20 2.56 -0.74 -11.69
C ALA A 20 3.97 -0.37 -11.18
N GLN A 21 4.49 -1.02 -10.13
CA GLN A 21 5.82 -0.73 -9.57
C GLN A 21 6.90 -1.62 -10.18
N ASP A 22 8.06 -1.04 -10.48
CA ASP A 22 9.27 -1.80 -10.76
C ASP A 22 9.62 -2.71 -9.56
N GLY A 23 9.75 -4.00 -9.83
CA GLY A 23 10.10 -5.02 -8.84
C GLY A 23 8.94 -5.57 -8.00
N GLU A 24 7.68 -5.18 -8.30
CA GLU A 24 6.45 -5.79 -7.78
C GLU A 24 6.50 -6.09 -6.26
N PRO A 25 6.53 -5.04 -5.40
CA PRO A 25 6.72 -5.22 -3.97
C PRO A 25 5.61 -6.09 -3.38
N SER A 26 5.94 -6.91 -2.38
CA SER A 26 4.91 -7.70 -1.70
C SER A 26 3.85 -6.79 -1.06
N ARG A 27 2.60 -7.27 -0.92
CA ARG A 27 1.51 -6.48 -0.32
C ARG A 27 1.89 -5.77 0.99
N PRO A 28 2.57 -6.42 1.96
CA PRO A 28 3.00 -5.74 3.18
C PRO A 28 4.03 -4.63 2.94
N GLU A 29 4.91 -4.78 1.94
CA GLU A 29 5.87 -3.74 1.54
C GLU A 29 5.17 -2.56 0.88
N ALA A 30 4.22 -2.84 -0.01
CA ALA A 30 3.40 -1.85 -0.67
C ALA A 30 2.62 -0.99 0.34
N VAL A 31 1.93 -1.62 1.29
CA VAL A 31 1.23 -0.94 2.38
C VAL A 31 2.18 -0.06 3.18
N ARG A 32 3.39 -0.56 3.54
CA ARG A 32 4.39 0.26 4.26
C ARG A 32 4.86 1.46 3.44
N LYS A 33 5.09 1.30 2.14
CA LYS A 33 5.52 2.38 1.25
C LYS A 33 4.44 3.44 1.13
N LEU A 34 3.20 3.04 0.84
CA LEU A 34 2.05 3.96 0.75
C LEU A 34 1.76 4.67 2.07
N MET A 35 1.83 3.97 3.20
CA MET A 35 1.63 4.58 4.52
C MET A 35 2.68 5.66 4.83
N ARG A 36 3.96 5.39 4.54
CA ARG A 36 5.04 6.38 4.72
C ARG A 36 4.84 7.60 3.82
N LEU A 37 4.45 7.40 2.57
CA LEU A 37 4.14 8.49 1.63
C LEU A 37 2.96 9.34 2.13
N GLY A 38 1.89 8.71 2.58
CA GLY A 38 0.71 9.40 3.12
C GLY A 38 1.03 10.21 4.38
N LEU A 39 1.83 9.66 5.30
CA LEU A 39 2.26 10.35 6.51
C LEU A 39 3.18 11.55 6.20
N ALA A 40 4.14 11.39 5.30
CA ALA A 40 5.01 12.50 4.88
C ALA A 40 4.23 13.63 4.18
N ALA A 41 3.16 13.29 3.45
CA ALA A 41 2.29 14.28 2.81
C ALA A 41 1.37 15.02 3.80
N GLN A 42 1.20 14.52 5.02
CA GLN A 42 0.40 15.16 6.08
C GLN A 42 1.21 16.14 6.93
N GLU A 43 2.54 16.09 6.88
CA GLU A 43 3.39 17.04 7.60
C GLU A 43 3.24 18.45 6.99
N LYS A 44 2.39 19.27 7.63
CA LYS A 44 2.26 20.72 7.47
C LYS A 44 2.71 21.41 8.75
#